data_AF-A0A1M3K995-F1
#
_entry.id   AF-A0A1M3K995-F1
#
_cell.length_a   1.000
_cell.length_b   1.000
_cell.length_c   1.000
_cell.angle_alpha   90.00
_cell.angle_beta   90.00
_cell.angle_gamma   90.00
#
_symmetry.space_group_name_H-M   'P 1'
#
loop_
_entity.id
_entity.type
_entity.pdbx_description
1 polymer ?
#
loop_
_entity_poly.entity_id
_entity_poly.type
_entity_poly.pdbx_seq_one_letter_code
_entity_poly.pdbx_strand_id
1 'polypeptide(L)'
;MFKIHPIRCGWGISYLIESQAGLFLVDSGSPGNAKLILAKMADLGRSDLRLIWTTHAHYDHYGSAQSLREITGAPIGVHPADADSMSNGQSPLGTAHKYGIIYVLAQHMLLSLQNLPVTVPDYTRNHGETLIEFGLEATVLHTPGHTPGHTC
;
A
#
# COMPACT_ATOMS: atom_id res chain seq x y z
N MET A 1 -22.97 5.83 -0.09
CA MET A 1 -22.31 6.18 -1.37
C MET A 1 -20.85 6.50 -1.05
N PHE A 2 -19.91 5.83 -1.71
CA PHE A 2 -18.48 6.11 -1.55
C PHE A 2 -18.06 7.28 -2.42
N LYS A 3 -17.09 8.08 -1.96
CA LYS A 3 -16.34 9.01 -2.80
C LYS A 3 -14.88 8.56 -2.83
N ILE A 4 -14.28 8.53 -4.01
CA ILE A 4 -12.89 8.11 -4.19
C ILE A 4 -12.05 9.34 -4.53
N HIS A 5 -11.00 9.56 -3.75
CA HIS A 5 -10.08 10.67 -3.90
C HIS A 5 -8.71 10.16 -4.32
N PRO A 6 -8.32 10.29 -5.60
CA PRO A 6 -6.97 9.94 -6.02
C PRO A 6 -5.95 10.97 -5.50
N ILE A 7 -4.83 10.48 -4.99
CA ILE A 7 -3.72 11.26 -4.45
C ILE A 7 -2.46 10.83 -5.18
N ARG A 8 -1.82 11.77 -5.86
CA ARG A 8 -0.60 11.49 -6.62
C ARG A 8 0.59 11.41 -5.67
N CYS A 9 1.20 10.24 -5.58
CA CYS A 9 2.27 9.93 -4.64
C CYS A 9 3.59 9.62 -5.37
N GLY A 10 3.98 10.49 -6.31
CA GLY A 10 5.13 10.27 -7.18
C GLY A 10 4.80 9.36 -8.36
N TRP A 11 5.42 8.18 -8.39
CA TRP A 11 5.22 7.17 -9.45
C TRP A 11 3.90 6.39 -9.32
N GLY A 12 3.39 6.28 -8.08
CA GLY A 12 2.12 5.64 -7.77
C GLY A 12 0.96 6.61 -7.53
N ILE A 13 -0.26 6.07 -7.49
CA ILE A 13 -1.48 6.76 -7.08
C ILE A 13 -2.03 6.04 -5.87
N SER A 14 -2.22 6.77 -4.78
CA SER A 14 -2.98 6.32 -3.62
C SER A 14 -4.45 6.70 -3.79
N TYR A 15 -5.37 5.85 -3.34
CA TYR A 15 -6.80 6.16 -3.36
C TYR A 15 -7.35 6.25 -1.94
N LEU A 16 -7.82 7.43 -1.55
CA LEU A 16 -8.53 7.61 -0.30
C LEU A 16 -10.04 7.48 -0.55
N ILE A 17 -10.63 6.40 -0.04
CA ILE A 17 -12.05 6.10 -0.14
C ILE A 17 -12.74 6.70 1.08
N GLU A 18 -13.67 7.60 0.83
CA GLU A 18 -14.49 8.27 1.84
C GLU A 18 -15.86 7.60 1.94
N SER A 19 -16.23 7.19 3.16
CA SER A 19 -17.54 6.65 3.49
C SER A 19 -18.08 7.22 4.81
N GLN A 20 -19.32 6.87 5.15
CA GLN A 20 -19.91 7.17 6.46
C GLN A 20 -19.24 6.38 7.60
N ALA A 21 -18.71 5.18 7.32
CA ALA A 21 -18.04 4.34 8.32
C ALA A 21 -16.61 4.81 8.63
N GLY A 22 -15.99 5.55 7.71
CA GLY A 22 -14.67 6.14 7.88
C GLY A 22 -13.94 6.38 6.57
N LEU A 23 -12.65 6.64 6.67
CA LEU A 23 -11.74 6.69 5.54
C LEU A 23 -11.01 5.36 5.36
N PHE A 24 -10.75 4.96 4.12
CA PHE A 24 -9.98 3.78 3.78
C PHE A 24 -8.95 4.16 2.73
N LEU A 25 -7.71 3.73 2.90
CA LEU A 25 -6.65 4.05 1.97
C LEU A 25 -6.26 2.79 1.20
N VAL A 26 -6.21 2.90 -0.12
CA VAL A 26 -5.57 1.91 -1.00
C VAL A 26 -4.23 2.48 -1.46
N ASP A 27 -3.16 1.82 -1.05
CA ASP A 27 -1.76 2.23 -1.18
C ASP A 27 -1.41 3.58 -0.52
N SER A 28 -0.18 3.67 -0.02
CA SER A 28 0.38 4.80 0.72
C SER A 28 1.47 5.58 -0.05
N GLY A 29 1.86 5.12 -1.23
CA GLY A 29 2.95 5.75 -1.99
C GLY A 29 4.35 5.37 -1.48
N SER A 30 5.36 6.02 -2.04
CA SER A 30 6.76 5.95 -1.57
C SER A 30 6.97 6.50 -0.15
N PRO A 31 8.12 6.21 0.51
CA PRO A 31 8.48 6.82 1.78
C PRO A 31 8.42 8.35 1.76
N GLY A 32 7.80 8.94 2.78
CA GLY A 32 7.62 10.39 2.93
C GLY A 32 6.35 10.97 2.29
N ASN A 33 5.52 10.15 1.63
CA ASN A 33 4.24 10.56 1.06
C ASN A 33 3.08 10.60 2.08
N ALA A 34 3.25 10.10 3.30
CA ALA A 34 2.25 10.20 4.38
C ALA A 34 1.66 11.61 4.51
N LYS A 35 2.48 12.65 4.37
CA LYS A 35 2.07 14.07 4.43
C LYS A 35 1.01 14.44 3.39
N LEU A 36 1.05 13.86 2.19
CA LEU A 36 0.10 14.13 1.11
C LEU A 36 -1.27 13.55 1.46
N ILE A 37 -1.27 12.35 2.05
CA ILE A 37 -2.49 11.66 2.48
C ILE A 37 -3.11 12.37 3.68
N LEU A 38 -2.30 12.74 4.68
CA LEU A 38 -2.76 13.50 5.83
C LEU A 38 -3.31 14.88 5.43
N ALA A 39 -2.67 15.56 4.48
CA ALA A 39 -3.20 16.81 3.93
C ALA A 39 -4.58 16.61 3.29
N LYS A 40 -4.74 15.53 2.49
CA LYS A 40 -6.04 15.23 1.89
C LYS A 40 -7.11 14.88 2.93
N MET A 41 -6.76 14.18 3.99
CA MET A 41 -7.66 13.91 5.12
C MET A 41 -8.09 15.21 5.82
N ALA A 42 -7.14 16.12 6.05
CA ALA A 42 -7.41 17.43 6.63
C ALA A 42 -8.31 18.30 5.74
N ASP A 43 -8.12 18.29 4.42
CA ASP A 43 -8.99 18.98 3.45
C ASP A 43 -10.45 18.49 3.51
N LEU A 44 -10.65 17.21 3.85
CA LEU A 44 -11.98 16.63 4.06
C LEU A 44 -12.53 16.89 5.46
N GLY A 45 -11.73 17.45 6.38
CA GLY A 45 -12.09 17.61 7.79
C GLY A 45 -12.24 16.28 8.53
N ARG A 46 -11.47 15.26 8.14
CA ARG A 46 -11.59 13.88 8.64
C ARG A 46 -10.27 13.39 9.22
N SER A 47 -10.34 12.52 10.23
CA SER A 47 -9.17 11.91 10.89
C SER A 47 -9.39 10.43 11.23
N ASP A 48 -10.45 9.83 10.73
CA ASP A 48 -10.95 8.51 11.03
C ASP A 48 -10.54 7.48 9.96
N LEU A 49 -9.22 7.37 9.73
CA LEU A 49 -8.67 6.33 8.85
C LEU A 49 -8.84 4.95 9.50
N ARG A 50 -9.60 4.07 8.84
CA ARG A 50 -10.02 2.76 9.36
C ARG A 50 -9.15 1.61 8.88
N LEU A 51 -8.52 1.74 7.72
CA LEU A 51 -7.70 0.71 7.09
C LEU A 51 -6.74 1.33 6.06
N ILE A 52 -5.55 0.77 5.99
CA ILE A 52 -4.59 0.94 4.90
C ILE A 52 -4.46 -0.40 4.19
N TRP A 53 -5.05 -0.54 3.00
CA TRP A 53 -4.90 -1.71 2.15
C TRP A 53 -3.74 -1.51 1.18
N THR A 54 -2.79 -2.43 1.16
CA THR A 54 -1.66 -2.43 0.21
C THR A 54 -1.96 -3.41 -0.92
N THR A 55 -1.94 -2.92 -2.16
CA THR A 55 -2.19 -3.75 -3.34
C THR A 55 -1.07 -4.77 -3.55
N HIS A 56 0.19 -4.36 -3.39
CA HIS A 56 1.38 -5.20 -3.46
C HIS A 56 2.58 -4.59 -2.73
N ALA A 57 3.56 -5.43 -2.39
CA ALA A 57 4.74 -5.07 -1.58
C ALA A 57 5.84 -4.31 -2.34
N HIS A 58 5.50 -3.29 -3.13
CA HIS A 58 6.50 -2.37 -3.68
C HIS A 58 6.63 -1.11 -2.84
N TYR A 59 7.85 -0.58 -2.75
CA TYR A 59 8.15 0.58 -1.90
C TYR A 59 7.31 1.81 -2.24
N ASP A 60 6.92 1.98 -3.51
CA ASP A 60 6.08 3.07 -3.99
C ASP A 60 4.57 2.84 -3.77
N HIS A 61 4.20 1.72 -3.15
CA HIS A 61 2.84 1.39 -2.75
C HIS A 61 2.69 1.36 -1.22
N TYR A 62 3.60 0.72 -0.47
CA TYR A 62 3.49 0.64 1.00
C TYR A 62 4.45 1.56 1.77
N GLY A 63 5.31 2.29 1.09
CA GLY A 63 6.43 3.01 1.70
C GLY A 63 6.06 4.08 2.72
N SER A 64 4.81 4.54 2.80
CA SER A 64 4.34 5.44 3.86
C SER A 64 3.35 4.79 4.83
N ALA A 65 3.02 3.51 4.68
CA ALA A 65 2.01 2.83 5.47
C ALA A 65 2.38 2.77 6.96
N GLN A 66 3.64 2.45 7.27
CA GLN A 66 4.13 2.46 8.67
C GLN A 66 3.95 3.83 9.34
N SER A 67 4.40 4.91 8.70
CA SER A 67 4.26 6.26 9.26
C SER A 67 2.80 6.69 9.40
N LEU A 68 1.93 6.31 8.46
CA LEU A 68 0.49 6.57 8.57
C LEU A 68 -0.13 5.81 9.74
N ARG A 69 0.26 4.55 9.97
CA ARG A 69 -0.19 3.78 11.13
C ARG A 69 0.25 4.43 12.43
N GLU A 70 1.49 4.88 12.54
CA GLU A 70 2.00 5.57 13.73
C GLU A 70 1.21 6.86 14.05
N ILE A 71 0.77 7.58 13.01
CA ILE A 71 0.06 8.86 13.16
C ILE A 71 -1.44 8.66 13.41
N THR A 72 -2.06 7.70 12.71
CA THR A 72 -3.53 7.55 12.67
C THR A 72 -4.05 6.37 13.50
N GLY A 73 -3.19 5.42 13.84
CA GLY A 73 -3.58 4.15 14.46
C GLY A 73 -4.29 3.18 13.50
N ALA A 74 -4.38 3.49 12.21
CA ALA A 74 -5.06 2.62 11.24
C ALA A 74 -4.27 1.31 11.02
N PRO A 75 -4.95 0.15 11.01
CA PRO A 75 -4.32 -1.12 10.70
C PRO A 75 -3.94 -1.21 9.21
N ILE A 76 -2.92 -2.03 8.92
CA ILE A 76 -2.41 -2.28 7.57
C ILE A 76 -2.80 -3.69 7.14
N GLY A 77 -3.37 -3.81 5.94
CA GLY A 77 -3.71 -5.07 5.29
C GLY A 77 -2.97 -5.28 3.98
N VAL A 78 -2.69 -6.55 3.64
CA VAL A 78 -2.08 -6.96 2.37
C VAL A 78 -2.45 -8.43 2.05
N HIS A 79 -2.17 -8.92 0.85
CA HIS A 79 -2.21 -10.35 0.58
C HIS A 79 -1.08 -11.09 1.33
N PRO A 80 -1.32 -12.31 1.87
CA PRO A 80 -0.31 -13.04 2.65
C PRO A 80 1.00 -13.28 1.89
N ALA A 81 0.95 -13.51 0.57
CA ALA A 81 2.14 -13.74 -0.24
C ALA A 81 3.10 -12.53 -0.35
N ASP A 82 2.67 -11.33 0.04
CA ASP A 82 3.47 -10.11 0.04
C ASP A 82 3.79 -9.60 1.47
N ALA A 83 3.21 -10.22 2.51
CA ALA A 83 3.35 -9.80 3.90
C ALA A 83 4.81 -9.88 4.41
N ASP A 84 5.54 -10.93 4.03
CA ASP A 84 6.95 -11.10 4.41
C ASP A 84 7.84 -10.03 3.76
N SER A 85 7.56 -9.65 2.51
CA SER A 85 8.31 -8.60 1.83
C SER A 85 8.17 -7.27 2.58
N MET A 86 6.95 -6.89 2.95
CA MET A 86 6.70 -5.67 3.74
C MET A 86 7.35 -5.74 5.13
N SER A 87 7.23 -6.89 5.81
CA SER A 87 7.77 -7.10 7.15
C SER A 87 9.30 -7.06 7.19
N ASN A 88 9.96 -7.32 6.05
CA ASN A 88 11.41 -7.23 5.93
C ASN A 88 11.88 -5.91 5.29
N GLY A 89 10.98 -4.96 5.02
CA GLY A 89 11.32 -3.70 4.33
C GLY A 89 11.87 -3.96 2.93
N GLN A 90 11.28 -4.89 2.19
CA GLN A 90 11.72 -5.29 0.86
C GLN A 90 10.76 -4.82 -0.20
N SER A 91 11.30 -4.54 -1.39
CA SER A 91 10.53 -4.31 -2.60
C SER A 91 11.01 -5.31 -3.64
N PRO A 92 10.38 -6.50 -3.74
CA PRO A 92 10.83 -7.55 -4.63
C PRO A 92 10.73 -7.05 -6.07
N LEU A 93 11.86 -7.04 -6.78
CA LEU A 93 11.85 -6.70 -8.19
C LEU A 93 11.40 -7.93 -8.99
N GLY A 94 10.48 -7.73 -9.93
CA GLY A 94 10.08 -8.77 -10.88
C GLY A 94 11.27 -9.27 -11.71
N THR A 95 11.09 -10.42 -12.35
CA THR A 95 12.09 -10.97 -13.27
C THR A 95 12.05 -10.23 -14.60
N ALA A 96 13.22 -9.86 -15.14
CA ALA A 96 13.33 -9.20 -16.43
C ALA A 96 14.15 -10.02 -17.42
N HIS A 97 13.87 -9.85 -18.71
CA HIS A 97 14.59 -10.51 -19.81
C HIS A 97 15.35 -9.50 -20.67
N LYS A 98 16.48 -9.94 -21.23
CA LYS A 98 17.34 -9.15 -22.14
C LYS A 98 17.79 -7.82 -21.50
N TYR A 99 17.59 -6.68 -22.17
CA TYR A 99 17.96 -5.35 -21.68
C TYR A 99 17.33 -4.99 -20.32
N GLY A 100 16.24 -5.66 -19.93
CA GLY A 100 15.62 -5.48 -18.61
C GLY A 100 16.50 -5.98 -17.46
N ILE A 101 17.50 -6.85 -17.69
CA ILE A 101 18.39 -7.30 -16.61
C ILE A 101 19.30 -6.18 -16.09
N ILE A 102 19.78 -5.30 -16.97
CA ILE A 102 20.58 -4.14 -16.57
C ILE A 102 19.73 -3.20 -15.73
N TYR A 103 18.48 -3.00 -16.13
CA TYR A 103 17.50 -2.20 -15.38
C TYR A 103 17.19 -2.78 -14.00
N VAL A 104 16.96 -4.10 -13.89
CA VAL A 104 16.73 -4.78 -12.62
C VAL A 104 17.96 -4.71 -11.70
N LEU A 105 19.16 -4.91 -12.23
CA LEU A 105 20.41 -4.78 -11.44
C LEU A 105 20.61 -3.36 -10.92
N ALA A 106 20.39 -2.34 -11.76
CA ALA A 106 20.48 -0.94 -11.35
C ALA A 106 19.45 -0.59 -10.25
N GLN A 107 18.22 -1.09 -10.37
CA GLN A 107 17.20 -0.90 -9.34
C GLN A 107 17.53 -1.65 -8.04
N HIS A 108 18.03 -2.89 -8.12
CA HIS A 108 18.48 -3.63 -6.93
C HIS A 108 19.55 -2.84 -6.18
N MET A 109 20.53 -2.30 -6.89
CA MET A 109 21.57 -1.45 -6.30
C MET A 109 20.96 -0.20 -5.66
N LEU A 110 20.09 0.51 -6.37
CA LEU A 110 19.43 1.71 -5.86
C LEU A 110 18.61 1.42 -4.59
N LEU A 111 17.80 0.37 -4.60
CA LEU A 111 16.97 -0.03 -3.47
C LEU A 111 17.81 -0.54 -2.29
N SER A 112 18.95 -1.20 -2.54
CA SER A 112 19.87 -1.62 -1.47
C SER A 112 20.51 -0.44 -0.73
N LEU A 113 20.52 0.74 -1.35
CA LEU A 113 20.96 2.00 -0.73
C LEU A 113 19.83 2.73 0.01
N GLN A 114 18.58 2.27 -0.14
CA GLN A 114 17.43 2.87 0.52
C GLN A 114 17.04 2.06 1.77
N ASN A 115 16.90 2.76 2.90
CA ASN A 115 16.27 2.18 4.09
C ASN A 115 14.75 2.21 3.89
N LEU A 116 14.20 1.14 3.33
CA LEU A 116 12.75 0.97 3.25
C LEU A 116 12.18 0.67 4.64
N PRO A 117 10.98 1.21 4.96
CA PRO A 117 10.39 1.00 6.27
C PRO A 117 9.94 -0.45 6.44
N VAL A 118 10.40 -1.07 7.53
CA VAL A 118 9.84 -2.35 8.02
C VAL A 118 8.38 -2.13 8.38
N THR A 119 7.49 -2.81 7.68
CA THR A 119 6.04 -2.63 7.81
C THR A 119 5.38 -3.98 8.01
N VAL A 120 5.15 -4.38 9.26
CA VAL A 120 4.43 -5.62 9.58
C VAL A 120 2.93 -5.41 9.38
N PRO A 121 2.26 -6.11 8.45
CA PRO A 121 0.81 -6.01 8.29
C PRO A 121 0.05 -6.55 9.51
N ASP A 122 -1.04 -5.91 9.86
CA ASP A 122 -1.93 -6.34 10.95
C ASP A 122 -2.89 -7.44 10.49
N TYR A 123 -3.24 -7.45 9.20
CA TYR A 123 -4.16 -8.40 8.59
C TYR A 123 -3.69 -8.88 7.23
N THR A 124 -4.11 -10.09 6.88
CA THR A 124 -3.95 -10.63 5.52
C THR A 124 -5.28 -11.08 4.95
N ARG A 125 -5.47 -10.93 3.64
CA ARG A 125 -6.67 -11.43 2.94
C ARG A 125 -6.30 -12.18 1.67
N ASN A 126 -6.98 -13.30 1.45
CA ASN A 126 -6.91 -14.12 0.26
C ASN A 126 -7.97 -13.69 -0.77
N HIS A 127 -7.89 -14.27 -1.96
CA HIS A 127 -8.90 -14.10 -3.00
C HIS A 127 -10.32 -14.36 -2.48
N GLY A 128 -11.24 -13.44 -2.77
CA GLY A 128 -12.66 -13.56 -2.43
C GLY A 128 -12.99 -13.18 -0.97
N GLU A 129 -12.00 -12.95 -0.11
CA GLU A 129 -12.26 -12.45 1.25
C GLU A 129 -12.60 -10.96 1.24
N THR A 130 -13.39 -10.53 2.22
CA THR A 130 -13.96 -9.17 2.27
C THR A 130 -13.26 -8.30 3.30
N LEU A 131 -13.44 -6.98 3.15
CA LEU A 131 -12.97 -5.95 4.09
C LEU A 131 -14.12 -5.36 4.94
N ILE A 132 -15.27 -6.06 5.00
CA ILE A 132 -16.50 -5.55 5.59
C ILE A 132 -16.38 -5.31 7.10
N GLU A 133 -15.52 -6.05 7.79
CA GLU A 133 -15.23 -5.87 9.23
C GLU A 133 -14.63 -4.51 9.57
N PHE A 134 -13.97 -3.87 8.60
CA PHE A 134 -13.46 -2.50 8.74
C PHE A 134 -14.52 -1.44 8.38
N GLY A 135 -15.67 -1.86 7.84
CA GLY A 135 -16.71 -0.99 7.31
C GLY A 135 -16.58 -0.66 5.82
N LEU A 136 -15.72 -1.39 5.09
CA LEU A 136 -15.56 -1.25 3.65
C LEU A 136 -16.19 -2.44 2.92
N GLU A 137 -17.24 -2.18 2.15
CA GLU A 137 -17.87 -3.18 1.28
C GLU A 137 -17.01 -3.39 0.03
N ALA A 138 -15.91 -4.13 0.20
CA ALA A 138 -14.97 -4.50 -0.85
C ALA A 138 -14.52 -5.95 -0.69
N THR A 139 -14.14 -6.55 -1.82
CA THR A 139 -13.65 -7.93 -1.93
C THR A 139 -12.26 -7.91 -2.55
N VAL A 140 -11.35 -8.68 -1.96
CA VAL A 140 -9.97 -8.78 -2.45
C VAL A 140 -9.91 -9.73 -3.64
N LEU A 141 -9.37 -9.24 -4.77
CA LEU A 141 -9.12 -10.06 -5.95
C LEU A 141 -7.62 -10.31 -6.09
N HIS A 142 -7.17 -11.54 -5.79
CA HIS A 142 -5.78 -11.94 -6.02
C HIS A 142 -5.46 -11.98 -7.52
N THR A 143 -4.48 -11.17 -7.93
CA THR A 143 -4.07 -10.94 -9.32
C THR A 143 -2.55 -10.99 -9.45
N PRO A 144 -1.92 -12.14 -9.11
CA PRO A 144 -0.46 -12.25 -9.05
C PRO A 144 0.20 -12.08 -10.42
N GLY A 145 1.46 -11.68 -10.40
CA GLY A 145 2.30 -11.59 -11.60
C GLY A 145 3.40 -10.57 -11.41
N HIS A 146 3.01 -9.31 -11.17
CA HIS A 146 3.95 -8.23 -10.83
C HIS A 146 4.62 -8.47 -9.48
N THR A 147 3.84 -8.88 -8.49
CA THR A 147 4.32 -9.53 -7.26
C THR A 147 3.51 -10.82 -7.00
N PRO A 148 4.01 -11.75 -6.16
CA PRO A 148 3.25 -12.94 -5.77
C PRO A 148 1.93 -12.62 -5.05
N GLY A 149 1.88 -11.52 -4.29
CA GLY A 149 0.71 -11.08 -3.53
C GLY A 149 -0.11 -9.95 -4.13
N HIS A 150 0.09 -9.60 -5.40
CA HIS A 150 -0.65 -8.49 -6.01
C HIS A 150 -2.18 -8.69 -5.93
N THR A 151 -2.90 -7.65 -5.53
CA THR A 151 -4.36 -7.64 -5.42
C THR A 151 -5.00 -6.41 -6.07
N CYS A 152 -6.24 -6.58 -6.51
CA CYS A 152 -7.15 -5.51 -6.90
C CYS A 152 -8.34 -5.42 -5.94
#